data_AF-W6L4Y0-F1
#
_entry.id   AF-W6L4Y0-F1
#
_cell.length_a   1.000
_cell.length_b   1.000
_cell.length_c   1.000
_cell.angle_alpha   90.00
_cell.angle_beta   90.00
_cell.angle_gamma   90.00
#
_symmetry.space_group_name_H-M   'P 1'
#
loop_
_entity.id
_entity.type
_entity.pdbx_description
1 polymer ?
#
loop_
_entity_poly.entity_id
_entity_poly.type
_entity_poly.pdbx_seq_one_letter_code
_entity_poly.pdbx_strand_id
1 'polypeptide(L)'
;MLFLQRRCGYFSLSGLVPVNRVFYTYIKNTKRFKSEKQSDNAKTVDSSEKIRELIGELKENDKDSAHTSGTLQRVKKLGKKHAPRPKRLKRGGASAPSSLPKYRSACFEQYYFFKEDDLNETTTLGKGPGGQATNRRKQTIILRHGPSGIIIRFGHFTSLWCNRRAARELLNLRLEESLLHEDSKLGQVKAMKERRGRQRRRQIKRLLIKNNTIERERSTQHDYFSFLKGLKPLPSEAVAQIPPTSRAASGEKFLISTLLDVECNNWWPILQGAFAYANTPLSYDDVATSPSTANYASLPLIFEYLFPLAVGSSKEDLLLGRDCRDADALANIQRAFRCFCEMFGLRLKELTRGDGSPGIALVTDGANWVELRARMINSVDGKPTDFARVMWPQVYYSLRALKLIQEATSVRDFFRREVKRHGSSWGKEMLEALSRRVE
;
A
#
# COMPACT_ATOMS: atom_id res chain seq x y z
N MET A 1 -26.58 32.07 -63.17
CA MET A 1 -27.27 32.56 -61.95
C MET A 1 -27.96 31.37 -61.27
N LEU A 2 -27.44 30.84 -60.17
CA LEU A 2 -28.20 29.97 -59.27
C LEU A 2 -27.67 30.15 -57.85
N PHE A 3 -28.58 30.53 -56.96
CA PHE A 3 -28.39 30.84 -55.54
C PHE A 3 -27.91 29.61 -54.75
N LEU A 4 -26.81 29.74 -54.00
CA LEU A 4 -26.37 28.75 -53.01
C LEU A 4 -26.65 29.28 -51.59
N GLN A 5 -27.66 28.66 -50.98
CA GLN A 5 -28.22 28.95 -49.67
C GLN A 5 -27.29 28.46 -48.55
N ARG A 6 -26.77 29.40 -47.74
CA ARG A 6 -25.94 29.10 -46.56
C ARG A 6 -26.78 28.41 -45.47
N ARG A 7 -26.49 27.14 -45.18
CA ARG A 7 -26.98 26.41 -43.99
C ARG A 7 -26.27 26.91 -42.73
N CYS A 8 -26.99 27.58 -41.83
CA CYS A 8 -26.56 27.76 -40.44
C CYS A 8 -26.69 26.44 -39.67
N GLY A 9 -25.55 25.85 -39.29
CA GLY A 9 -25.50 24.63 -38.48
C GLY A 9 -25.91 24.89 -37.03
N TYR A 10 -26.99 24.24 -36.59
CA TYR A 10 -27.30 24.04 -35.17
C TYR A 10 -26.34 22.99 -34.61
N PHE A 11 -25.38 23.40 -33.76
CA PHE A 11 -24.54 22.46 -33.02
C PHE A 11 -25.38 21.72 -31.97
N SER A 12 -25.68 20.45 -32.27
CA SER A 12 -26.26 19.48 -31.35
C SER A 12 -25.27 19.14 -30.23
N LEU A 13 -25.67 19.41 -28.99
CA LEU A 13 -24.89 19.18 -27.78
C LEU A 13 -25.05 17.73 -27.29
N SER A 14 -24.31 16.80 -27.88
CA SER A 14 -24.10 15.45 -27.33
C SER A 14 -22.68 15.22 -26.77
N GLY A 15 -21.82 16.25 -26.73
CA GLY A 15 -20.41 16.12 -26.31
C GLY A 15 -19.89 17.04 -25.19
N LEU A 16 -20.67 17.99 -24.67
CA LEU A 16 -20.20 19.00 -23.69
C LEU A 16 -20.96 18.97 -22.36
N VAL A 17 -20.96 17.81 -21.70
CA VAL A 17 -21.70 17.57 -20.44
C VAL A 17 -20.99 18.00 -19.12
N PRO A 18 -19.66 18.27 -19.01
CA PRO A 18 -19.07 18.51 -17.69
C PRO A 18 -19.37 19.90 -17.10
N VAL A 19 -19.56 20.94 -17.93
CA VAL A 19 -19.64 22.33 -17.44
C VAL A 19 -20.99 22.65 -16.83
N ASN A 20 -22.09 22.18 -17.41
CA ASN A 20 -23.43 22.37 -16.84
C ASN A 20 -23.56 21.69 -15.47
N ARG A 21 -22.92 20.53 -15.26
CA ARG A 21 -22.96 19.80 -13.98
C ARG A 21 -22.11 20.48 -12.89
N VAL A 22 -20.92 20.96 -13.23
CA VAL A 22 -20.05 21.73 -12.30
C VAL A 22 -20.68 23.07 -11.95
N PHE A 23 -21.26 23.79 -12.92
CA PHE A 23 -21.96 25.03 -12.67
C PHE A 23 -23.24 24.84 -11.84
N TYR A 24 -24.00 23.79 -12.10
CA TYR A 24 -25.17 23.45 -11.30
C TYR A 24 -24.82 23.14 -9.83
N THR A 25 -23.75 22.39 -9.58
CA THR A 25 -23.25 22.15 -8.21
C THR A 25 -22.69 23.41 -7.55
N TYR A 26 -22.15 24.35 -8.33
CA TYR A 26 -21.76 25.67 -7.85
C TYR A 26 -22.99 26.50 -7.44
N ILE A 27 -24.00 26.64 -8.31
CA ILE A 27 -25.24 27.39 -8.02
C ILE A 27 -25.95 26.82 -6.77
N LYS A 28 -26.14 25.50 -6.69
CA LYS A 28 -26.78 24.85 -5.52
C LYS A 28 -26.11 25.15 -4.18
N ASN A 29 -24.80 25.41 -4.18
CA ASN A 29 -24.02 25.64 -2.97
C ASN A 29 -23.80 27.13 -2.64
N THR A 30 -24.12 28.04 -3.56
CA THR A 30 -24.03 29.49 -3.30
C THR A 30 -25.14 29.95 -2.36
N LYS A 31 -24.78 30.72 -1.31
CA LYS A 31 -25.73 31.25 -0.32
C LYS A 31 -26.80 32.18 -0.94
N ARG A 32 -26.50 32.80 -2.09
CA ARG A 32 -27.35 33.81 -2.78
C ARG A 32 -28.68 33.27 -3.33
N PHE A 33 -28.80 31.97 -3.62
CA PHE A 33 -30.05 31.37 -4.11
C PHE A 33 -30.86 30.65 -3.01
N LYS A 34 -30.35 30.60 -1.76
CA LYS A 34 -31.07 29.97 -0.64
C LYS A 34 -32.13 30.88 -0.01
N SER A 35 -31.97 32.21 -0.10
CA SER A 35 -32.92 33.17 0.48
C SER A 35 -34.27 33.21 -0.24
N GLU A 36 -34.32 32.90 -1.54
CA GLU A 36 -35.56 32.87 -2.34
C GLU A 36 -36.38 31.59 -2.17
N LYS A 37 -35.85 30.57 -1.47
CA LYS A 37 -36.48 29.25 -1.33
C LYS A 37 -37.39 29.10 -0.11
N GLN A 38 -37.49 30.13 0.74
CA GLN A 38 -38.29 30.08 1.95
C GLN A 38 -39.81 30.04 1.67
N SER A 39 -40.29 30.38 0.47
CA SER A 39 -41.71 30.31 0.11
C SER A 39 -42.20 28.93 -0.37
N ASP A 40 -41.30 27.99 -0.70
CA ASP A 40 -41.68 26.71 -1.35
C ASP A 40 -41.58 25.48 -0.42
N ASN A 41 -41.11 25.66 0.83
CA ASN A 41 -40.81 24.55 1.76
C ASN A 41 -42.04 23.89 2.40
N ALA A 42 -43.24 24.43 2.20
CA ALA A 42 -44.48 23.90 2.79
C ALA A 42 -44.89 22.50 2.27
N LYS A 43 -44.36 22.04 1.13
CA LYS A 43 -44.70 20.73 0.53
C LYS A 43 -43.69 19.61 0.79
N THR A 44 -42.57 19.90 1.46
CA THR A 44 -41.49 18.92 1.72
C THR A 44 -41.47 18.37 3.15
N VAL A 45 -42.31 18.89 4.04
CA VAL A 45 -42.41 18.45 5.44
C VAL A 45 -43.07 17.07 5.52
N ASP A 46 -44.13 16.84 4.74
CA ASP A 46 -44.95 15.61 4.72
C ASP A 46 -44.16 14.35 4.28
N SER A 47 -43.27 14.47 3.30
CA SER A 47 -42.42 13.33 2.88
C SER A 47 -41.30 13.01 3.88
N SER A 48 -40.94 13.94 4.77
CA SER A 48 -39.87 13.73 5.76
C SER A 48 -40.37 13.02 7.02
N GLU A 49 -41.66 13.16 7.34
CA GLU A 49 -42.32 12.45 8.44
C GLU A 49 -42.52 10.98 8.09
N LYS A 50 -42.97 10.70 6.86
CA LYS A 50 -43.13 9.33 6.34
C LYS A 50 -41.82 8.53 6.29
N ILE A 51 -40.69 9.20 6.03
CA ILE A 51 -39.35 8.58 6.08
C ILE A 51 -38.90 8.31 7.52
N ARG A 52 -39.28 9.16 8.49
CA ARG A 52 -38.96 8.95 9.91
C ARG A 52 -39.77 7.81 10.50
N GLU A 53 -41.02 7.66 10.08
CA GLU A 53 -41.93 6.58 10.46
C GLU A 53 -41.41 5.21 9.97
N LEU A 54 -41.02 5.12 8.70
CA LEU A 54 -40.36 3.93 8.12
C LEU A 54 -39.03 3.56 8.79
N ILE A 55 -38.25 4.54 9.24
CA ILE A 55 -37.00 4.29 10.00
C ILE A 55 -37.31 3.81 11.43
N GLY A 56 -38.47 4.17 12.00
CA GLY A 56 -38.96 3.66 13.28
C GLY A 56 -39.32 2.18 13.19
N GLU A 57 -40.11 1.80 12.18
CA GLU A 57 -40.54 0.41 11.95
C GLU A 57 -39.36 -0.54 11.66
N LEU A 58 -38.33 -0.07 10.94
CA LEU A 58 -37.12 -0.88 10.69
C LEU A 58 -36.26 -1.09 11.95
N LYS A 59 -36.36 -0.21 12.96
CA LYS A 59 -35.60 -0.34 14.21
C LYS A 59 -36.25 -1.24 15.25
N GLU A 60 -37.56 -1.47 15.16
CA GLU A 60 -38.25 -2.43 16.03
C GLU A 60 -38.01 -3.87 15.57
N ASN A 61 -37.98 -4.11 14.26
CA ASN A 61 -37.70 -5.43 13.68
C ASN A 61 -36.26 -5.94 13.93
N ASP A 62 -35.29 -5.05 14.20
CA ASP A 62 -33.91 -5.43 14.51
C ASP A 62 -33.74 -5.98 15.94
N LYS A 63 -34.71 -5.78 16.84
CA LYS A 63 -34.65 -6.31 18.21
C LYS A 63 -35.00 -7.80 18.30
N ASP A 64 -35.73 -8.33 17.33
CA ASP A 64 -36.21 -9.72 17.33
C ASP A 64 -35.22 -10.71 16.69
N SER A 65 -34.14 -10.22 16.04
CA SER A 65 -33.10 -11.07 15.43
C SER A 65 -31.92 -11.39 16.35
N ALA A 66 -31.90 -10.89 17.59
CA ALA A 66 -30.80 -11.04 18.54
C ALA A 66 -30.81 -12.36 19.33
N HIS A 67 -31.26 -13.47 18.74
CA HIS A 67 -31.22 -14.82 19.32
C HIS A 67 -30.75 -15.86 18.31
N THR A 68 -29.61 -15.64 17.66
CA THR A 68 -28.74 -16.71 17.17
C THR A 68 -27.34 -16.15 16.86
N SER A 69 -26.30 -16.94 17.12
CA SER A 69 -24.87 -16.66 16.98
C SER A 69 -24.19 -15.85 18.11
N GLY A 70 -23.85 -16.59 19.16
CA GLY A 70 -22.78 -16.23 20.09
C GLY A 70 -21.40 -16.34 19.45
N THR A 71 -20.48 -15.55 20.01
CA THR A 71 -19.01 -15.62 19.88
C THR A 71 -18.36 -14.86 18.71
N LEU A 72 -18.54 -13.53 18.70
CA LEU A 72 -17.55 -12.59 18.15
C LEU A 72 -16.94 -11.80 19.31
N GLN A 73 -15.69 -12.14 19.64
CA GLN A 73 -14.95 -11.50 20.71
C GLN A 73 -14.85 -9.98 20.50
N ARG A 74 -15.22 -9.27 21.56
CA ARG A 74 -15.14 -7.81 21.72
C ARG A 74 -13.73 -7.31 21.41
N VAL A 75 -13.52 -6.79 20.21
CA VAL A 75 -12.28 -6.09 19.84
C VAL A 75 -12.13 -4.89 20.78
N LYS A 76 -11.15 -4.95 21.68
CA LYS A 76 -10.75 -3.84 22.55
C LYS A 76 -10.49 -2.62 21.65
N LYS A 77 -11.22 -1.52 21.90
CA LYS A 77 -10.98 -0.20 21.30
C LYS A 77 -9.55 0.25 21.63
N LEU A 78 -8.60 -0.11 20.77
CA LEU A 78 -7.25 0.44 20.82
C LEU A 78 -7.32 1.93 20.48
N GLY A 79 -6.65 2.73 21.31
CA GLY A 79 -6.82 4.16 21.43
C GLY A 79 -6.76 4.91 20.10
N LYS A 80 -7.65 5.90 19.98
CA LYS A 80 -7.61 6.95 18.95
C LYS A 80 -6.30 7.73 19.08
N LYS A 81 -5.20 7.19 18.55
CA LYS A 81 -4.01 8.00 18.26
C LYS A 81 -4.49 9.09 17.32
N HIS A 82 -4.40 10.33 17.80
CA HIS A 82 -4.82 11.51 17.08
C HIS A 82 -4.17 11.48 15.69
N ALA A 83 -4.98 11.21 14.66
CA ALA A 83 -4.58 11.52 13.30
C ALA A 83 -4.13 12.99 13.32
N PRO A 84 -2.94 13.33 12.78
CA PRO A 84 -2.50 14.71 12.75
C PRO A 84 -3.61 15.48 12.04
N ARG A 85 -4.26 16.38 12.78
CA ARG A 85 -5.29 17.26 12.23
C ARG A 85 -4.67 17.86 10.97
N PRO A 86 -5.25 17.68 9.77
CA PRO A 86 -4.69 18.27 8.58
C PRO A 86 -4.52 19.75 8.90
N LYS A 87 -3.27 20.25 8.86
CA LYS A 87 -2.95 21.66 9.11
C LYS A 87 -4.01 22.44 8.37
N ARG A 88 -4.83 23.16 9.13
CA ARG A 88 -5.97 23.93 8.63
C ARG A 88 -5.36 24.85 7.58
N LEU A 89 -5.46 24.45 6.30
CA LEU A 89 -4.93 25.23 5.19
C LEU A 89 -5.54 26.61 5.40
N LYS A 90 -4.68 27.62 5.62
CA LYS A 90 -5.11 29.01 5.65
C LYS A 90 -6.13 29.15 4.53
N ARG A 91 -7.35 29.60 4.85
CA ARG A 91 -8.36 29.90 3.84
C ARG A 91 -7.64 30.79 2.84
N GLY A 92 -7.28 30.22 1.70
CA GLY A 92 -6.52 30.92 0.68
C GLY A 92 -7.28 32.20 0.39
N GLY A 93 -6.54 33.32 0.41
CA GLY A 93 -7.08 34.65 0.18
C GLY A 93 -7.98 34.65 -1.05
N ALA A 94 -8.96 35.56 -1.02
CA ALA A 94 -9.83 35.84 -2.14
C ALA A 94 -9.05 35.72 -3.45
N SER A 95 -9.53 34.86 -4.36
CA SER A 95 -9.08 34.79 -5.75
C SER A 95 -8.71 36.20 -6.21
N ALA A 96 -7.48 36.40 -6.67
CA ALA A 96 -7.08 37.66 -7.26
C ALA A 96 -8.18 38.09 -8.24
N PRO A 97 -8.63 39.36 -8.20
CA PRO A 97 -9.69 39.81 -9.08
C PRO A 97 -9.21 39.60 -10.53
N SER A 98 -10.00 38.88 -11.31
CA SER A 98 -9.79 38.70 -12.76
C SER A 98 -9.42 40.05 -13.38
N SER A 99 -8.33 40.12 -14.15
CA SER A 99 -7.86 41.33 -14.85
C SER A 99 -8.81 41.83 -15.94
N LEU A 100 -9.84 41.04 -16.28
CA LEU A 100 -10.81 41.36 -17.31
C LEU A 100 -11.76 42.52 -16.90
N PRO A 101 -12.13 43.39 -17.84
CA PRO A 101 -13.05 44.50 -17.60
C PRO A 101 -14.44 43.98 -17.21
N LYS A 102 -15.08 44.64 -16.26
CA LYS A 102 -16.40 44.27 -15.73
C LYS A 102 -17.41 45.38 -15.95
N TYR A 103 -18.61 45.00 -16.36
CA TYR A 103 -19.75 45.88 -16.60
C TYR A 103 -20.88 45.54 -15.63
N ARG A 104 -21.53 46.56 -15.07
CA ARG A 104 -22.64 46.39 -14.14
C ARG A 104 -23.94 46.13 -14.91
N SER A 105 -24.62 45.05 -14.58
CA SER A 105 -26.00 44.80 -14.99
C SER A 105 -26.96 45.53 -14.04
N ALA A 106 -27.78 46.43 -14.57
CA ALA A 106 -28.82 47.10 -13.78
C ALA A 106 -29.91 46.11 -13.33
N CYS A 107 -30.30 45.19 -14.23
CA CYS A 107 -31.41 44.25 -14.01
C CYS A 107 -31.15 43.20 -12.91
N PHE A 108 -29.88 42.88 -12.63
CA PHE A 108 -29.49 41.86 -11.64
C PHE A 108 -28.53 42.38 -10.58
N GLU A 109 -28.21 43.68 -10.60
CA GLU A 109 -27.28 44.35 -9.68
C GLU A 109 -25.95 43.60 -9.52
N GLN A 110 -25.44 43.05 -10.63
CA GLN A 110 -24.27 42.17 -10.65
C GLN A 110 -23.31 42.57 -11.77
N TYR A 111 -22.02 42.29 -11.58
CA TYR A 111 -20.98 42.59 -12.55
C TYR A 111 -20.70 41.36 -13.44
N TYR A 112 -20.60 41.59 -14.74
CA TYR A 112 -20.29 40.59 -15.77
C TYR A 112 -19.15 41.07 -16.68
N PHE A 113 -18.54 40.16 -17.45
CA PHE A 113 -17.49 40.48 -18.43
C PHE A 113 -18.02 40.91 -19.80
N PHE A 114 -19.33 41.16 -19.92
CA PHE A 114 -20.02 41.58 -21.13
C PHE A 114 -20.94 42.76 -20.83
N LYS A 115 -21.23 43.58 -21.85
CA LYS A 115 -22.24 44.66 -21.76
C LYS A 115 -23.63 44.10 -22.06
N GLU A 116 -24.68 44.79 -21.62
CA GLU A 116 -26.06 44.38 -21.91
C GLU A 116 -26.37 44.47 -23.41
N ASP A 117 -25.82 45.46 -24.11
CA ASP A 117 -26.06 45.69 -25.54
C ASP A 117 -25.49 44.57 -26.44
N ASP A 118 -24.50 43.83 -25.94
CA ASP A 118 -23.86 42.72 -26.66
C ASP A 118 -24.67 41.41 -26.58
N LEU A 119 -25.76 41.39 -25.81
CA LEU A 119 -26.57 40.20 -25.54
C LEU A 119 -27.89 40.18 -26.30
N ASN A 120 -28.14 39.05 -26.94
CA ASN A 120 -29.44 38.72 -27.51
C ASN A 120 -30.12 37.63 -26.67
N GLU A 121 -31.26 37.96 -26.06
CA GLU A 121 -32.04 37.07 -25.22
C GLU A 121 -33.31 36.58 -25.92
N THR A 122 -33.54 35.27 -25.93
CA THR A 122 -34.78 34.69 -26.46
C THR A 122 -35.31 33.61 -25.52
N THR A 123 -36.62 33.59 -25.31
CA THR A 123 -37.27 32.56 -24.47
C THR A 123 -37.94 31.50 -25.33
N THR A 124 -37.77 30.24 -24.97
CA THR A 124 -38.37 29.10 -25.67
C THR A 124 -39.08 28.19 -24.68
N LEU A 125 -40.00 27.38 -25.20
CA LEU A 125 -40.58 26.26 -24.46
C LEU A 125 -39.48 25.24 -24.08
N GLY A 126 -39.63 24.65 -22.90
CA GLY A 126 -38.78 23.53 -22.47
C GLY A 126 -38.94 22.36 -23.43
N LYS A 127 -37.83 21.66 -23.72
CA LYS A 127 -37.84 20.44 -24.53
C LYS A 127 -37.24 19.33 -23.67
N GLY A 128 -38.01 18.29 -23.35
CA GLY A 128 -37.59 17.18 -22.50
C GLY A 128 -38.76 16.44 -21.84
N PRO A 129 -38.51 15.33 -21.13
CA PRO A 129 -39.52 14.58 -20.38
C PRO A 129 -39.98 15.42 -19.18
N GLY A 130 -41.00 16.23 -19.40
CA GLY A 130 -41.64 17.06 -18.39
C GLY A 130 -43.15 17.03 -18.56
N GLY A 131 -43.89 17.18 -17.45
CA GLY A 131 -45.35 17.24 -17.47
C GLY A 131 -45.91 18.46 -18.21
N GLN A 132 -47.24 18.58 -18.23
CA GLN A 132 -47.97 19.64 -18.94
C GLN A 132 -47.45 21.06 -18.64
N ALA A 133 -47.02 21.32 -17.39
CA ALA A 133 -46.49 22.62 -16.97
C ALA A 133 -45.19 23.02 -17.68
N THR A 134 -44.29 22.07 -17.94
CA THR A 134 -42.98 22.32 -18.58
C THR A 134 -43.13 22.62 -20.06
N ASN A 135 -44.10 21.98 -20.72
CA ASN A 135 -44.32 22.09 -22.17
C ASN A 135 -45.09 23.37 -22.54
N ARG A 136 -45.90 23.92 -21.64
CA ARG A 136 -46.69 25.15 -21.89
C ARG A 136 -45.96 26.44 -21.52
N ARG A 137 -45.01 26.41 -20.58
CA ARG A 137 -44.34 27.61 -20.07
C ARG A 137 -43.07 27.93 -20.85
N LYS A 138 -42.93 29.18 -21.33
CA LYS A 138 -41.70 29.72 -21.95
C LYS A 138 -40.62 30.02 -20.90
N GLN A 139 -40.15 28.97 -20.22
CA GLN A 139 -39.20 29.10 -19.09
C GLN A 139 -37.74 28.95 -19.49
N THR A 140 -37.44 28.40 -20.68
CA THR A 140 -36.06 28.17 -21.12
C THR A 140 -35.52 29.44 -21.76
N ILE A 141 -34.36 29.91 -21.29
CA ILE A 141 -33.67 31.04 -21.88
C ILE A 141 -32.58 30.55 -22.84
N ILE A 142 -32.49 31.22 -23.99
CA ILE A 142 -31.39 31.12 -24.93
C ILE A 142 -30.73 32.50 -24.96
N LEU A 143 -29.48 32.55 -24.50
CA LEU A 143 -28.66 33.74 -24.42
C LEU A 143 -27.54 33.64 -25.44
N ARG A 144 -27.48 34.59 -26.37
CA ARG A 144 -26.42 34.68 -27.39
C ARG A 144 -25.59 35.94 -27.16
N HIS A 145 -24.29 35.76 -26.98
CA HIS A 145 -23.34 36.87 -26.96
C HIS A 145 -22.87 37.16 -28.40
N GLY A 146 -23.17 38.35 -28.90
CA GLY A 146 -22.82 38.78 -30.26
C GLY A 146 -21.33 38.65 -30.57
N PRO A 147 -20.43 39.32 -29.83
CA PRO A 147 -19.02 39.43 -30.22
C PRO A 147 -18.25 38.12 -30.01
N SER A 148 -18.55 37.31 -29.00
CA SER A 148 -17.85 36.02 -28.79
C SER A 148 -18.54 34.83 -29.49
N GLY A 149 -19.75 35.02 -30.03
CA GLY A 149 -20.52 33.93 -30.65
C GLY A 149 -21.00 32.83 -29.70
N ILE A 150 -20.81 32.96 -28.39
CA ILE A 150 -21.20 31.95 -27.40
C ILE A 150 -22.72 31.96 -27.22
N ILE A 151 -23.34 30.78 -27.39
CA ILE A 151 -24.77 30.58 -27.20
C ILE A 151 -24.99 29.65 -26.00
N ILE A 152 -25.79 30.08 -25.04
CA ILE A 152 -26.16 29.32 -23.85
C ILE A 152 -27.66 29.11 -23.83
N ARG A 153 -28.05 27.84 -23.78
CA ARG A 153 -29.44 27.44 -23.50
C ARG A 153 -29.51 26.94 -22.06
N PHE A 154 -30.38 27.53 -21.26
CA PHE A 154 -30.56 27.16 -19.85
C PHE A 154 -32.05 27.10 -19.48
N GLY A 155 -32.47 26.04 -18.81
CA GLY A 155 -33.86 25.84 -18.40
C GLY A 155 -33.95 24.76 -17.33
N HIS A 156 -33.68 25.13 -16.08
CA HIS A 156 -33.69 24.20 -14.95
C HIS A 156 -34.68 24.62 -13.86
N PHE A 157 -34.84 25.92 -13.60
CA PHE A 157 -35.77 26.44 -12.62
C PHE A 157 -37.16 26.66 -13.23
N THR A 158 -38.18 26.65 -12.38
CA THR A 158 -39.57 26.98 -12.75
C THR A 158 -39.77 28.47 -13.01
N SER A 159 -38.94 29.32 -12.39
CA SER A 159 -38.92 30.77 -12.59
C SER A 159 -38.01 31.15 -13.77
N LEU A 160 -38.56 31.92 -14.71
CA LEU A 160 -37.82 32.47 -15.84
C LEU A 160 -36.72 33.43 -15.37
N TRP A 161 -36.99 34.23 -14.34
CA TRP A 161 -36.00 35.18 -13.80
C TRP A 161 -34.76 34.46 -13.24
N CYS A 162 -34.98 33.37 -12.48
CA CYS A 162 -33.88 32.54 -11.97
C CYS A 162 -33.09 31.88 -13.11
N ASN A 163 -33.78 31.45 -14.18
CA ASN A 163 -33.11 30.91 -15.37
C ASN A 163 -32.30 31.96 -16.12
N ARG A 164 -32.80 33.19 -16.28
CA ARG A 164 -32.07 34.31 -16.89
C ARG A 164 -30.80 34.63 -16.10
N ARG A 165 -30.92 34.77 -14.78
CA ARG A 165 -29.78 35.03 -13.89
C ARG A 165 -28.71 33.94 -14.01
N ALA A 166 -29.13 32.67 -13.93
CA ALA A 166 -28.21 31.53 -14.04
C ALA A 166 -27.56 31.43 -15.43
N ALA A 167 -28.29 31.72 -16.50
CA ALA A 167 -27.73 31.72 -17.86
C ALA A 167 -26.66 32.81 -18.04
N ARG A 168 -26.88 34.00 -17.49
CA ARG A 168 -25.90 35.11 -17.49
C ARG A 168 -24.65 34.77 -16.68
N GLU A 169 -24.82 34.17 -15.51
CA GLU A 169 -23.68 33.68 -14.72
C GLU A 169 -22.89 32.58 -15.45
N LEU A 170 -23.58 31.67 -16.16
CA LEU A 170 -22.92 30.65 -16.98
C LEU A 170 -22.16 31.26 -18.14
N LEU A 171 -22.75 32.25 -18.81
CA LEU A 171 -22.10 32.99 -19.90
C LEU A 171 -20.84 33.68 -19.40
N ASN A 172 -20.93 34.32 -18.25
CA ASN A 172 -19.82 34.99 -17.63
C ASN A 172 -18.63 34.05 -17.37
N LEU A 173 -18.90 32.85 -16.83
CA LEU A 173 -17.85 31.84 -16.60
C LEU A 173 -17.28 31.28 -17.91
N ARG A 174 -18.10 31.14 -18.96
CA ARG A 174 -17.64 30.69 -20.28
C ARG A 174 -16.78 31.72 -20.99
N LEU A 175 -17.11 33.00 -20.86
CA LEU A 175 -16.28 34.09 -21.37
C LEU A 175 -14.96 34.17 -20.61
N GLU A 176 -14.99 34.04 -19.28
CA GLU A 176 -13.78 33.98 -18.46
C GLU A 176 -12.89 32.80 -18.90
N GLU A 177 -13.46 31.61 -19.14
CA GLU A 177 -12.76 30.44 -19.68
C GLU A 177 -12.19 30.69 -21.09
N SER A 178 -12.96 31.32 -21.97
CA SER A 178 -12.52 31.61 -23.34
C SER A 178 -11.39 32.64 -23.39
N LEU A 179 -11.32 33.57 -22.44
CA LEU A 179 -10.33 34.65 -22.44
C LEU A 179 -9.08 34.32 -21.63
N LEU A 180 -9.24 33.67 -20.46
CA LEU A 180 -8.15 33.38 -19.52
C LEU A 180 -7.70 31.91 -19.53
N HIS A 181 -8.44 31.02 -20.20
CA HIS A 181 -8.13 29.59 -20.30
C HIS A 181 -7.90 28.93 -18.93
N GLU A 182 -6.68 28.51 -18.62
CA GLU A 182 -6.32 27.81 -17.37
C GLU A 182 -6.42 28.72 -16.14
N ASP A 183 -6.20 30.02 -16.30
CA ASP A 183 -6.28 31.01 -15.22
C ASP A 183 -7.72 31.38 -14.85
N SER A 184 -8.69 30.99 -15.66
CA SER A 184 -10.11 31.18 -15.36
C SER A 184 -10.52 30.37 -14.12
N LYS A 185 -11.59 30.79 -13.45
CA LYS A 185 -12.14 30.04 -12.29
C LYS A 185 -12.46 28.58 -12.64
N LEU A 186 -12.99 28.33 -13.83
CA LEU A 186 -13.28 26.97 -14.31
C LEU A 186 -11.99 26.19 -14.58
N GLY A 187 -10.99 26.82 -15.20
CA GLY A 187 -9.65 26.26 -15.42
C GLY A 187 -8.98 25.83 -14.11
N GLN A 188 -8.92 26.74 -13.12
CA GLN A 188 -8.36 26.47 -11.81
C GLN A 188 -9.08 25.32 -11.08
N VAL A 189 -10.42 25.28 -11.13
CA VAL A 189 -11.20 24.18 -10.52
C VAL A 189 -10.94 22.85 -11.22
N LYS A 190 -10.85 22.82 -12.55
CA LYS A 190 -10.50 21.62 -13.33
C LYS A 190 -9.09 21.14 -12.96
N ALA A 191 -8.11 22.03 -12.96
CA ALA A 191 -6.72 21.72 -12.60
C ALA A 191 -6.61 21.22 -11.16
N MET A 192 -7.31 21.83 -10.21
CA MET A 192 -7.36 21.38 -8.82
C MET A 192 -7.96 19.98 -8.70
N LYS A 193 -9.08 19.71 -9.38
CA LYS A 193 -9.74 18.40 -9.37
C LYS A 193 -8.85 17.33 -9.98
N GLU A 194 -8.17 17.65 -11.07
CA GLU A 194 -7.23 16.75 -11.72
C GLU A 194 -6.02 16.47 -10.82
N ARG A 195 -5.42 17.51 -10.23
CA ARG A 195 -4.31 17.36 -9.27
C ARG A 195 -4.69 16.46 -8.10
N ARG A 196 -5.88 16.65 -7.51
CA ARG A 196 -6.41 15.79 -6.45
C ARG A 196 -6.64 14.35 -6.94
N GLY A 197 -7.14 14.17 -8.16
CA GLY A 197 -7.31 12.86 -8.79
C GLY A 197 -5.99 12.13 -8.99
N ARG A 198 -4.97 12.81 -9.54
CA ARG A 198 -3.61 12.28 -9.73
C ARG A 198 -2.97 11.90 -8.38
N GLN A 199 -3.10 12.74 -7.36
CA GLN A 199 -2.61 12.44 -6.00
C GLN A 199 -3.31 11.19 -5.41
N ARG A 200 -4.64 11.10 -5.52
CA ARG A 200 -5.39 9.93 -5.05
C ARG A 200 -4.96 8.64 -5.76
N ARG A 201 -4.78 8.67 -7.08
CA ARG A 201 -4.28 7.52 -7.86
C ARG A 201 -2.89 7.08 -7.41
N ARG A 202 -1.96 8.02 -7.21
CA ARG A 202 -0.61 7.73 -6.70
C ARG A 202 -0.65 7.10 -5.30
N GLN A 203 -1.50 7.62 -4.42
CA GLN A 203 -1.68 7.07 -3.08
C GLN A 203 -2.23 5.64 -3.12
N ILE A 204 -3.26 5.39 -3.93
CA ILE A 204 -3.83 4.05 -4.12
C ILE A 204 -2.78 3.09 -4.66
N LYS A 205 -2.01 3.48 -5.70
CA LYS A 205 -0.94 2.64 -6.26
C LYS A 205 0.12 2.26 -5.20
N ARG A 206 0.54 3.23 -4.37
CA ARG A 206 1.49 2.96 -3.27
C ARG A 206 0.93 1.99 -2.25
N LEU A 207 -0.33 2.15 -1.85
CA LEU A 207 -0.99 1.27 -0.89
C LEU A 207 -1.17 -0.15 -1.45
N LEU A 208 -1.51 -0.28 -2.73
CA LEU A 208 -1.61 -1.58 -3.40
C LEU A 208 -0.25 -2.29 -3.45
N ILE A 209 0.82 -1.60 -3.85
CA ILE A 209 2.17 -2.18 -3.85
C ILE A 209 2.55 -2.63 -2.44
N LYS A 210 2.31 -1.79 -1.43
CA LYS A 210 2.59 -2.12 -0.03
C LYS A 210 1.78 -3.32 0.48
N ASN A 211 0.51 -3.43 0.10
CA ASN A 211 -0.31 -4.58 0.48
C ASN A 211 0.18 -5.85 -0.20
N ASN A 212 0.48 -5.80 -1.50
CA ASN A 212 0.99 -6.95 -2.24
C ASN A 212 2.35 -7.43 -1.70
N THR A 213 3.25 -6.52 -1.27
CA THR A 213 4.51 -6.92 -0.63
C THR A 213 4.26 -7.62 0.71
N ILE A 214 3.38 -7.06 1.54
CA ILE A 214 3.00 -7.67 2.83
C ILE A 214 2.34 -9.05 2.62
N GLU A 215 1.49 -9.20 1.60
CA GLU A 215 0.85 -10.48 1.28
C GLU A 215 1.87 -11.54 0.83
N ARG A 216 2.86 -11.16 0.01
CA ARG A 216 3.96 -12.05 -0.37
C ARG A 216 4.83 -12.44 0.83
N GLU A 217 5.18 -11.48 1.68
CA GLU A 217 5.94 -11.73 2.92
C GLU A 217 5.19 -12.69 3.84
N ARG A 218 3.86 -12.57 3.95
CA ARG A 218 3.03 -13.51 4.72
C ARG A 218 2.96 -14.91 4.08
N SER A 219 2.83 -14.99 2.76
CA SER A 219 2.81 -16.27 2.04
C SER A 219 4.13 -17.02 2.21
N THR A 220 5.25 -16.33 1.99
CA THR A 220 6.60 -16.91 2.16
C THR A 220 6.82 -17.38 3.59
N GLN A 221 6.44 -16.58 4.60
CA GLN A 221 6.46 -17.00 6.00
C GLN A 221 5.61 -18.25 6.24
N HIS A 222 4.39 -18.30 5.72
CA HIS A 222 3.52 -19.46 5.84
C HIS A 222 4.13 -20.72 5.22
N ASP A 223 4.83 -20.59 4.09
CA ASP A 223 5.50 -21.71 3.43
C ASP A 223 6.71 -22.22 4.25
N TYR A 224 7.51 -21.32 4.83
CA TYR A 224 8.60 -21.70 5.74
C TYR A 224 8.06 -22.49 6.95
N PHE A 225 7.01 -21.99 7.62
CA PHE A 225 6.44 -22.69 8.77
C PHE A 225 5.75 -24.00 8.39
N SER A 226 5.14 -24.09 7.21
CA SER A 226 4.54 -25.34 6.72
C SER A 226 5.61 -26.41 6.49
N PHE A 227 6.79 -26.03 5.98
CA PHE A 227 7.94 -26.91 5.86
C PHE A 227 8.47 -27.36 7.22
N LEU A 228 8.67 -26.43 8.16
CA LEU A 228 9.19 -26.74 9.50
C LEU A 228 8.26 -27.64 10.33
N LYS A 229 6.95 -27.62 10.07
CA LYS A 229 5.98 -28.56 10.66
C LYS A 229 5.91 -29.92 9.95
N GLY A 230 6.64 -30.09 8.84
CA GLY A 230 6.59 -31.30 8.02
C GLY A 230 5.30 -31.45 7.20
N LEU A 231 4.50 -30.38 7.06
CA LEU A 231 3.24 -30.40 6.30
C LEU A 231 3.48 -30.28 4.78
N LYS A 232 4.53 -29.55 4.39
CA LYS A 232 4.95 -29.39 3.00
C LYS A 232 6.41 -29.81 2.84
N PRO A 233 6.79 -30.40 1.70
CA PRO A 233 8.19 -30.60 1.39
C PRO A 233 8.87 -29.28 1.02
N LEU A 234 10.20 -29.32 0.99
CA LEU A 234 11.04 -28.25 0.49
C LEU A 234 10.63 -27.94 -0.97
N PRO A 235 10.49 -26.66 -1.35
CA PRO A 235 10.05 -26.29 -2.69
C PRO A 235 11.07 -26.70 -3.75
N SER A 236 10.60 -26.91 -4.98
CA SER A 236 11.43 -27.38 -6.11
C SER A 236 12.63 -26.47 -6.37
N GLU A 237 12.47 -25.16 -6.18
CA GLU A 237 13.53 -24.15 -6.34
C GLU A 237 14.67 -24.35 -5.35
N ALA A 238 14.35 -24.72 -4.11
CA ALA A 238 15.36 -24.98 -3.09
C ALA A 238 16.00 -26.37 -3.28
N VAL A 239 15.23 -27.37 -3.73
CA VAL A 239 15.76 -28.69 -4.08
C VAL A 239 16.72 -28.61 -5.26
N ALA A 240 16.47 -27.75 -6.25
CA ALA A 240 17.35 -27.56 -7.40
C ALA A 240 18.74 -27.03 -7.05
N GLN A 241 18.91 -26.38 -5.89
CA GLN A 241 20.21 -25.94 -5.40
C GLN A 241 21.01 -27.09 -4.77
N ILE A 242 20.32 -28.12 -4.28
CA ILE A 242 20.98 -29.25 -3.60
C ILE A 242 21.75 -30.05 -4.67
N PRO A 243 23.04 -30.35 -4.44
CA PRO A 243 23.79 -31.20 -5.36
C PRO A 243 23.09 -32.56 -5.50
N PRO A 244 23.16 -33.22 -6.66
CA PRO A 244 22.51 -34.50 -6.88
C PRO A 244 23.14 -35.58 -5.97
N THR A 245 22.63 -35.70 -4.75
CA THR A 245 22.87 -36.86 -3.87
C THR A 245 21.98 -38.01 -4.34
N SER A 246 22.27 -39.23 -3.90
CA SER A 246 21.49 -40.43 -4.26
C SER A 246 19.97 -40.29 -4.01
N ARG A 247 19.54 -39.45 -3.07
CA ARG A 247 18.13 -39.09 -2.80
C ARG A 247 17.59 -37.93 -3.65
N ALA A 248 18.40 -36.90 -3.94
CA ALA A 248 17.95 -35.83 -4.84
C ALA A 248 17.72 -36.33 -6.27
N ALA A 249 18.47 -37.37 -6.68
CA ALA A 249 18.28 -38.07 -7.94
C ALA A 249 17.07 -39.02 -7.96
N SER A 250 16.53 -39.43 -6.80
CA SER A 250 15.43 -40.41 -6.71
C SER A 250 14.03 -39.79 -6.84
N GLY A 251 13.92 -38.47 -6.95
CA GLY A 251 12.63 -37.76 -7.06
C GLY A 251 11.82 -37.75 -5.75
N GLU A 252 12.43 -38.16 -4.63
CA GLU A 252 11.78 -38.12 -3.32
C GLU A 252 11.58 -36.68 -2.82
N LYS A 253 10.44 -36.46 -2.17
CA LYS A 253 10.11 -35.18 -1.53
C LYS A 253 11.01 -34.95 -0.30
N PHE A 254 11.69 -33.80 -0.24
CA PHE A 254 12.50 -33.41 0.92
C PHE A 254 11.62 -32.85 2.04
N LEU A 255 11.26 -33.66 3.03
CA LEU A 255 10.59 -33.21 4.25
C LEU A 255 11.61 -32.78 5.32
N ILE A 256 11.16 -32.02 6.32
CA ILE A 256 12.03 -31.62 7.45
C ILE A 256 12.55 -32.83 8.24
N SER A 257 11.74 -33.88 8.39
CA SER A 257 12.14 -35.14 9.06
C SER A 257 13.24 -35.86 8.29
N THR A 258 13.11 -35.95 6.97
CA THR A 258 14.17 -36.47 6.10
C THR A 258 15.49 -35.76 6.34
N LEU A 259 15.44 -34.42 6.38
CA LEU A 259 16.63 -33.59 6.51
C LEU A 259 17.27 -33.74 7.90
N LEU A 260 16.47 -33.74 8.97
CA LEU A 260 16.96 -33.78 10.35
C LEU A 260 17.27 -35.18 10.88
N ASP A 261 16.68 -36.23 10.32
CA ASP A 261 16.85 -37.61 10.79
C ASP A 261 17.80 -38.40 9.86
N VAL A 262 17.41 -38.59 8.59
CA VAL A 262 18.15 -39.46 7.65
C VAL A 262 19.42 -38.80 7.10
N GLU A 263 19.31 -37.53 6.71
CA GLU A 263 20.39 -36.78 6.07
C GLU A 263 21.28 -36.04 7.08
N CYS A 264 21.09 -36.22 8.39
CA CYS A 264 21.78 -35.43 9.43
C CYS A 264 23.32 -35.44 9.28
N ASN A 265 23.90 -36.57 8.86
CA ASN A 265 25.34 -36.72 8.63
C ASN A 265 25.83 -36.14 7.29
N ASN A 266 24.92 -35.84 6.36
CA ASN A 266 25.19 -35.31 5.02
C ASN A 266 24.92 -33.80 4.89
N TRP A 267 24.58 -33.12 5.99
CA TRP A 267 24.27 -31.68 5.94
C TRP A 267 25.39 -30.83 5.35
N TRP A 268 26.65 -31.17 5.63
CA TRP A 268 27.77 -30.36 5.12
C TRP A 268 27.86 -30.39 3.59
N PRO A 269 27.94 -31.55 2.90
CA PRO A 269 27.87 -31.59 1.44
C PRO A 269 26.63 -30.93 0.85
N ILE A 270 25.45 -31.11 1.47
CA ILE A 270 24.19 -30.54 1.01
C ILE A 270 24.24 -29.00 1.04
N LEU A 271 24.57 -28.42 2.20
CA LEU A 271 24.60 -26.97 2.38
C LEU A 271 25.75 -26.32 1.62
N GLN A 272 26.91 -26.98 1.53
CA GLN A 272 28.04 -26.48 0.75
C GLN A 272 27.72 -26.46 -0.75
N GLY A 273 27.10 -27.52 -1.28
CA GLY A 273 26.69 -27.57 -2.68
C GLY A 273 25.60 -26.56 -3.01
N ALA A 274 24.59 -26.42 -2.14
CA ALA A 274 23.55 -25.41 -2.30
C ALA A 274 24.11 -23.98 -2.22
N PHE A 275 25.06 -23.73 -1.31
CA PHE A 275 25.76 -22.45 -1.22
C PHE A 275 26.57 -22.16 -2.49
N ALA A 276 27.30 -23.15 -3.01
CA ALA A 276 28.04 -22.99 -4.27
C ALA A 276 27.09 -22.67 -5.44
N TYR A 277 25.97 -23.39 -5.55
CA TYR A 277 24.95 -23.15 -6.57
C TYR A 277 24.38 -21.72 -6.47
N ALA A 278 23.98 -21.29 -5.27
CA ALA A 278 23.40 -19.97 -5.04
C ALA A 278 24.39 -18.81 -5.33
N ASN A 279 25.68 -19.09 -5.31
CA ASN A 279 26.76 -18.13 -5.57
C ASN A 279 27.45 -18.35 -6.93
N THR A 280 26.92 -19.23 -7.78
CA THR A 280 27.45 -19.44 -9.13
C THR A 280 26.94 -18.32 -10.05
N PRO A 281 27.81 -17.58 -10.76
CA PRO A 281 27.38 -16.57 -11.72
C PRO A 281 26.62 -17.23 -12.88
N LEU A 282 25.34 -16.89 -13.05
CA LEU A 282 24.53 -17.35 -14.17
C LEU A 282 24.77 -16.44 -15.39
N SER A 283 25.60 -16.91 -16.34
CA SER A 283 25.77 -16.37 -17.72
C SER A 283 26.57 -15.05 -17.91
N TYR A 284 27.15 -14.92 -19.12
CA TYR A 284 28.20 -13.97 -19.53
C TYR A 284 27.69 -12.58 -19.98
N ASP A 285 26.37 -12.33 -20.00
CA ASP A 285 25.81 -11.12 -20.63
C ASP A 285 25.56 -9.92 -19.70
N ASP A 286 25.77 -10.02 -18.38
CA ASP A 286 25.39 -8.97 -17.41
C ASP A 286 26.58 -8.19 -16.80
N VAL A 287 27.76 -8.24 -17.43
CA VAL A 287 28.98 -7.56 -16.93
C VAL A 287 28.99 -6.05 -17.23
N ALA A 288 28.06 -5.55 -18.05
CA ALA A 288 27.97 -4.13 -18.38
C ALA A 288 26.75 -3.47 -17.72
N THR A 289 26.91 -3.06 -16.45
CA THR A 289 26.40 -1.81 -15.82
C THR A 289 26.08 -2.04 -14.35
N SER A 290 27.10 -2.19 -13.48
CA SER A 290 27.06 -1.76 -12.07
C SER A 290 28.44 -1.91 -11.42
N PRO A 291 29.25 -0.85 -11.33
CA PRO A 291 30.45 -0.87 -10.50
C PRO A 291 30.04 -0.57 -9.05
N SER A 292 29.64 -1.60 -8.26
CA SER A 292 29.69 -1.59 -6.77
C SER A 292 29.10 -2.81 -6.02
N THR A 293 28.61 -3.87 -6.67
CA THR A 293 28.18 -5.10 -5.96
C THR A 293 29.38 -5.98 -5.54
N ALA A 294 30.31 -5.40 -4.79
CA ALA A 294 31.40 -6.13 -4.17
C ALA A 294 30.90 -6.82 -2.88
N ASN A 295 31.16 -8.13 -2.77
CA ASN A 295 31.28 -8.89 -1.51
C ASN A 295 30.02 -9.31 -0.72
N TYR A 296 28.91 -9.68 -1.37
CA TYR A 296 27.82 -10.37 -0.66
C TYR A 296 27.58 -11.75 -1.26
N ALA A 297 27.93 -12.79 -0.49
CA ALA A 297 27.52 -14.15 -0.82
C ALA A 297 26.03 -14.34 -0.49
N SER A 298 25.31 -14.97 -1.40
CA SER A 298 23.89 -15.29 -1.31
C SER A 298 23.66 -16.47 -0.36
N LEU A 299 22.56 -16.40 0.40
CA LEU A 299 22.11 -17.48 1.27
C LEU A 299 21.41 -18.57 0.43
N PRO A 300 21.70 -19.86 0.65
CA PRO A 300 21.00 -20.93 -0.07
C PRO A 300 19.57 -21.08 0.47
N LEU A 301 18.61 -21.34 -0.42
CA LEU A 301 17.18 -21.37 -0.09
C LEU A 301 16.85 -22.42 0.97
N ILE A 302 17.48 -23.60 0.93
CA ILE A 302 17.30 -24.63 1.96
C ILE A 302 17.54 -24.08 3.37
N PHE A 303 18.49 -23.14 3.52
CA PHE A 303 18.83 -22.54 4.80
C PHE A 303 17.87 -21.45 5.23
N GLU A 304 17.26 -20.72 4.29
CA GLU A 304 16.13 -19.81 4.58
C GLU A 304 14.93 -20.56 5.15
N TYR A 305 14.64 -21.75 4.62
CA TYR A 305 13.56 -22.60 5.10
C TYR A 305 13.86 -23.22 6.49
N LEU A 306 15.12 -23.54 6.78
CA LEU A 306 15.56 -24.05 8.09
C LEU A 306 15.58 -22.95 9.17
N PHE A 307 16.06 -21.76 8.82
CA PHE A 307 16.22 -20.62 9.72
C PHE A 307 15.52 -19.40 9.13
N PRO A 308 14.16 -19.35 9.19
CA PRO A 308 13.41 -18.26 8.59
C PRO A 308 13.66 -16.95 9.33
N LEU A 309 13.81 -15.88 8.56
CA LEU A 309 13.94 -14.51 9.06
C LEU A 309 12.84 -13.64 8.43
N ALA A 310 12.20 -12.79 9.23
CA ALA A 310 11.23 -11.84 8.68
C ALA A 310 11.98 -10.74 7.94
N VAL A 311 11.90 -10.78 6.61
CA VAL A 311 12.28 -9.65 5.76
C VAL A 311 11.16 -8.61 5.85
N GLY A 312 11.41 -7.47 6.49
CA GLY A 312 10.41 -6.41 6.60
C GLY A 312 10.84 -5.20 7.44
N SER A 313 11.21 -4.11 6.77
CA SER A 313 11.46 -2.80 7.38
C SER A 313 10.15 -2.12 7.81
N SER A 314 9.59 -2.49 8.96
CA SER A 314 8.73 -1.60 9.73
C SER A 314 8.57 -2.10 11.17
N LYS A 315 8.10 -1.24 12.08
CA LYS A 315 7.75 -1.53 13.50
C LYS A 315 6.73 -2.69 13.73
N GLU A 316 6.46 -3.49 12.70
CA GLU A 316 5.71 -4.73 12.70
C GLU A 316 6.63 -5.97 12.71
N ASP A 317 7.86 -5.84 13.25
CA ASP A 317 8.79 -6.89 13.75
C ASP A 317 8.14 -7.93 14.73
N LEU A 318 6.80 -7.94 14.85
CA LEU A 318 5.99 -8.65 15.83
C LEU A 318 5.02 -9.67 15.22
N LEU A 319 5.07 -9.92 13.90
CA LEU A 319 4.21 -10.93 13.27
C LEU A 319 4.81 -12.34 13.28
N LEU A 320 6.14 -12.49 13.25
CA LEU A 320 6.77 -13.80 13.56
C LEU A 320 6.34 -14.28 14.95
N GLY A 321 6.33 -13.39 15.93
CA GLY A 321 5.99 -13.73 17.32
C GLY A 321 4.53 -14.08 17.61
N ARG A 322 3.62 -13.99 16.62
CA ARG A 322 2.20 -14.39 16.77
C ARG A 322 1.91 -15.79 16.24
N ASP A 323 2.51 -16.17 15.12
CA ASP A 323 2.30 -17.48 14.50
C ASP A 323 3.40 -18.51 14.85
N CYS A 324 4.55 -18.09 15.41
CA CYS A 324 5.66 -18.98 15.78
C CYS A 324 5.58 -19.59 17.19
N ARG A 325 4.39 -19.73 17.78
CA ARG A 325 4.22 -20.47 19.04
C ARG A 325 4.05 -21.98 18.84
N ASP A 326 4.10 -22.44 17.60
CA ASP A 326 3.99 -23.85 17.31
C ASP A 326 5.21 -24.59 17.88
N ALA A 327 4.95 -25.51 18.82
CA ALA A 327 5.97 -26.24 19.53
C ALA A 327 6.78 -27.13 18.58
N ASP A 328 6.16 -27.70 17.55
CA ASP A 328 6.81 -28.64 16.63
C ASP A 328 7.82 -27.91 15.72
N ALA A 329 7.42 -26.74 15.20
CA ALA A 329 8.31 -25.92 14.39
C ALA A 329 9.52 -25.42 15.21
N LEU A 330 9.29 -24.97 16.45
CA LEU A 330 10.37 -24.55 17.34
C LEU A 330 11.31 -25.71 17.70
N ALA A 331 10.78 -26.90 17.97
CA ALA A 331 11.59 -28.08 18.23
C ALA A 331 12.46 -28.46 17.02
N ASN A 332 11.91 -28.42 15.80
CA ASN A 332 12.66 -28.69 14.59
C ASN A 332 13.76 -27.64 14.33
N ILE A 333 13.51 -26.37 14.64
CA ILE A 333 14.53 -25.31 14.56
C ILE A 333 15.63 -25.53 15.61
N GLN A 334 15.28 -25.94 16.83
CA GLN A 334 16.27 -26.28 17.85
C GLN A 334 17.12 -27.50 17.44
N ARG A 335 16.51 -28.52 16.83
CA ARG A 335 17.22 -29.68 16.26
C ARG A 335 18.14 -29.25 15.12
N ALA A 336 17.63 -28.46 14.18
CA ALA A 336 18.42 -27.87 13.08
C ALA A 336 19.61 -27.06 13.61
N PHE A 337 19.41 -26.28 14.66
CA PHE A 337 20.47 -25.49 15.30
C PHE A 337 21.55 -26.38 15.93
N ARG A 338 21.17 -27.50 16.57
CA ARG A 338 22.12 -28.49 17.11
C ARG A 338 22.95 -29.10 15.98
N CYS A 339 22.32 -29.63 14.94
CA CYS A 339 23.00 -30.19 13.77
C CYS A 339 23.94 -29.15 13.13
N PHE A 340 23.48 -27.91 12.98
CA PHE A 340 24.30 -26.82 12.44
C PHE A 340 25.54 -26.55 13.32
N CYS A 341 25.41 -26.54 14.65
CA CYS A 341 26.56 -26.36 15.53
C CYS A 341 27.58 -27.50 15.42
N GLU A 342 27.09 -28.75 15.38
CA GLU A 342 27.92 -29.95 15.29
C GLU A 342 28.74 -29.96 13.99
N MET A 343 28.19 -29.44 12.89
CA MET A 343 28.92 -29.30 11.62
C MET A 343 30.18 -28.42 11.71
N PHE A 344 30.26 -27.52 12.70
CA PHE A 344 31.44 -26.70 12.96
C PHE A 344 32.30 -27.25 14.12
N GLY A 345 32.02 -28.45 14.61
CA GLY A 345 32.70 -29.02 15.78
C GLY A 345 32.33 -28.29 17.08
N LEU A 346 31.12 -27.75 17.15
CA LEU A 346 30.57 -27.09 18.35
C LEU A 346 29.44 -27.93 18.92
N ARG A 347 29.22 -27.83 20.23
CA ARG A 347 28.10 -28.48 20.92
C ARG A 347 27.40 -27.54 21.89
N LEU A 348 26.10 -27.74 22.07
CA LEU A 348 25.34 -27.07 23.12
C LEU A 348 25.51 -27.83 24.43
N LYS A 349 25.97 -27.13 25.47
CA LYS A 349 26.08 -27.63 26.83
C LYS A 349 25.00 -26.98 27.68
N GLU A 350 24.18 -27.80 28.31
CA GLU A 350 23.23 -27.35 29.34
C GLU A 350 23.99 -26.87 30.57
N LEU A 351 23.55 -25.76 31.12
CA LEU A 351 24.10 -25.11 32.29
C LEU A 351 22.98 -24.89 33.29
N THR A 352 23.28 -25.13 34.56
CA THR A 352 22.46 -24.63 35.67
C THR A 352 23.01 -23.26 36.06
N ARG A 353 22.19 -22.22 35.92
CA ARG A 353 22.55 -20.89 36.39
C ARG A 353 22.48 -20.84 37.92
N GLY A 354 23.15 -19.86 38.53
CA GLY A 354 23.17 -19.70 39.99
C GLY A 354 21.81 -19.45 40.62
N ASP A 355 20.80 -19.09 39.83
CA ASP A 355 19.39 -18.97 40.22
C ASP A 355 18.57 -20.28 40.03
N GLY A 356 19.23 -21.38 39.64
CA GLY A 356 18.58 -22.66 39.34
C GLY A 356 17.89 -22.73 37.97
N SER A 357 17.93 -21.66 37.16
CA SER A 357 17.32 -21.67 35.83
C SER A 357 18.15 -22.48 34.81
N PRO A 358 17.50 -23.21 33.88
CA PRO A 358 18.20 -23.86 32.80
C PRO A 358 18.76 -22.81 31.84
N GLY A 359 20.05 -22.94 31.54
CA GLY A 359 20.77 -22.14 30.57
C GLY A 359 21.48 -23.03 29.55
N ILE A 360 21.91 -22.43 28.44
CA ILE A 360 22.60 -23.12 27.37
C ILE A 360 23.88 -22.34 27.02
N ALA A 361 24.99 -23.05 26.84
CA ALA A 361 26.22 -22.47 26.30
C ALA A 361 26.73 -23.30 25.12
N LEU A 362 27.11 -22.59 24.06
CA LEU A 362 27.79 -23.17 22.91
C LEU A 362 29.28 -23.34 23.24
N VAL A 363 29.83 -24.55 23.13
CA VAL A 363 31.23 -24.85 23.48
C VAL A 363 31.88 -25.64 22.36
N THR A 364 33.20 -25.54 22.23
CA THR A 364 33.98 -26.38 21.32
C THR A 364 33.89 -27.85 21.73
N ASP A 365 33.74 -28.75 20.75
CA ASP A 365 33.61 -30.19 20.98
C ASP A 365 34.94 -30.92 20.77
N GLY A 366 35.92 -30.64 21.64
CA GLY A 366 37.18 -31.39 21.70
C GLY A 366 37.88 -31.58 20.35
N ALA A 367 38.08 -32.84 19.95
CA ALA A 367 38.73 -33.20 18.69
C ALA A 367 37.92 -32.78 17.46
N ASN A 368 36.59 -32.82 17.51
CA ASN A 368 35.71 -32.42 16.42
C ASN A 368 35.90 -30.94 16.08
N TRP A 369 36.13 -30.08 17.08
CA TRP A 369 36.47 -28.67 16.84
C TRP A 369 37.76 -28.55 16.03
N VAL A 370 38.80 -29.31 16.37
CA VAL A 370 40.10 -29.22 15.68
C VAL A 370 39.98 -29.60 14.22
N GLU A 371 39.25 -30.67 13.91
CA GLU A 371 39.05 -31.15 12.53
C GLU A 371 38.14 -30.23 11.72
N LEU A 372 37.03 -29.79 12.31
CA LEU A 372 35.99 -29.06 11.59
C LEU A 372 36.17 -27.53 11.62
N ARG A 373 37.16 -27.01 12.36
CA ARG A 373 37.45 -25.56 12.47
C ARG A 373 37.69 -24.91 11.10
N ALA A 374 38.22 -25.64 10.12
CA ALA A 374 38.43 -25.13 8.77
C ALA A 374 37.12 -24.71 8.06
N ARG A 375 35.96 -25.23 8.51
CA ARG A 375 34.64 -24.81 8.02
C ARG A 375 34.25 -23.42 8.51
N MET A 376 34.74 -23.03 9.69
CA MET A 376 34.52 -21.72 10.29
C MET A 376 35.53 -20.69 9.77
N ILE A 377 36.81 -21.08 9.63
CA ILE A 377 37.94 -20.17 9.40
C ILE A 377 38.77 -20.67 8.22
N ASN A 378 39.05 -19.78 7.26
CA ASN A 378 39.99 -20.05 6.19
C ASN A 378 41.41 -20.21 6.76
N SER A 379 42.05 -21.35 6.45
CA SER A 379 43.41 -21.66 6.90
C SER A 379 44.46 -20.67 6.39
N VAL A 380 44.22 -20.10 5.19
CA VAL A 380 45.16 -19.20 4.50
C VAL A 380 45.11 -17.78 5.07
N ASP A 381 43.91 -17.20 5.15
CA ASP A 381 43.75 -15.78 5.50
C ASP A 381 43.45 -15.55 6.99
N GLY A 382 43.16 -16.61 7.75
CA GLY A 382 42.72 -16.51 9.15
C GLY A 382 41.39 -15.78 9.35
N LYS A 383 40.65 -15.52 8.26
CA LYS A 383 39.33 -14.88 8.21
C LYS A 383 38.21 -15.91 8.27
N PRO A 384 36.98 -15.53 8.69
CA PRO A 384 35.83 -16.43 8.62
C PRO A 384 35.53 -16.78 7.15
N THR A 385 35.13 -18.03 6.91
CA THR A 385 34.68 -18.48 5.59
C THR A 385 33.45 -17.68 5.14
N ASP A 386 33.25 -17.50 3.84
CA ASP A 386 32.05 -16.80 3.34
C ASP A 386 30.77 -17.53 3.73
N PHE A 387 30.82 -18.86 3.78
CA PHE A 387 29.76 -19.69 4.32
C PHE A 387 29.43 -19.31 5.78
N ALA A 388 30.43 -19.26 6.67
CA ALA A 388 30.22 -18.89 8.06
C ALA A 388 29.72 -17.43 8.20
N ARG A 389 30.28 -16.51 7.42
CA ARG A 389 29.95 -15.08 7.41
C ARG A 389 28.47 -14.84 7.10
N VAL A 390 27.87 -15.65 6.21
CA VAL A 390 26.46 -15.51 5.81
C VAL A 390 25.52 -16.32 6.71
N MET A 391 25.87 -17.57 7.03
CA MET A 391 24.96 -18.49 7.71
C MET A 391 24.79 -18.18 9.21
N TRP A 392 25.86 -17.81 9.93
CA TRP A 392 25.76 -17.56 11.39
C TRP A 392 24.91 -16.35 11.76
N PRO A 393 25.00 -15.19 11.06
CA PRO A 393 24.05 -14.09 11.28
C PRO A 393 22.61 -14.51 11.02
N GLN A 394 22.33 -15.26 9.95
CA GLN A 394 20.98 -15.77 9.66
C GLN A 394 20.44 -16.61 10.82
N VAL A 395 21.21 -17.58 11.31
CA VAL A 395 20.84 -18.41 12.47
C VAL A 395 20.58 -17.55 13.70
N TYR A 396 21.50 -16.65 14.05
CA TYR A 396 21.38 -15.79 15.23
C TYR A 396 20.11 -14.93 15.18
N TYR A 397 19.84 -14.29 14.04
CA TYR A 397 18.67 -13.44 13.89
C TYR A 397 17.37 -14.24 13.84
N SER A 398 17.36 -15.41 13.20
CA SER A 398 16.21 -16.31 13.18
C SER A 398 15.84 -16.77 14.60
N LEU A 399 16.82 -17.29 15.36
CA LEU A 399 16.62 -17.70 16.76
C LEU A 399 16.07 -16.57 17.62
N ARG A 400 16.62 -15.35 17.46
CA ARG A 400 16.16 -14.17 18.20
C ARG A 400 14.74 -13.76 17.80
N ALA A 401 14.40 -13.79 16.51
CA ALA A 401 13.08 -13.45 16.00
C ALA A 401 12.01 -14.44 16.49
N LEU A 402 12.38 -15.71 16.66
CA LEU A 402 11.55 -16.80 17.17
C LEU A 402 11.52 -16.91 18.70
N LYS A 403 12.18 -15.98 19.41
CA LYS A 403 12.28 -15.93 20.88
C LYS A 403 13.05 -17.11 21.52
N LEU A 404 13.89 -17.81 20.75
CA LEU A 404 14.90 -18.74 21.24
C LEU A 404 16.12 -17.95 21.76
N ILE A 405 15.89 -17.17 22.81
CA ILE A 405 16.84 -16.17 23.31
C ILE A 405 18.08 -16.85 23.89
N GLN A 406 17.92 -17.99 24.56
CA GLN A 406 19.05 -18.69 25.19
C GLN A 406 20.04 -19.17 24.15
N GLU A 407 19.55 -19.82 23.09
CA GLU A 407 20.31 -20.29 21.94
C GLU A 407 21.00 -19.13 21.23
N ALA A 408 20.27 -18.06 20.91
CA ALA A 408 20.86 -16.87 20.28
C ALA A 408 21.96 -16.21 21.15
N THR A 409 21.74 -16.10 22.46
CA THR A 409 22.76 -15.55 23.37
C THR A 409 24.00 -16.44 23.44
N SER A 410 23.82 -17.76 23.39
CA SER A 410 24.92 -18.72 23.43
C SER A 410 25.88 -18.57 22.24
N VAL A 411 25.35 -18.27 21.04
CA VAL A 411 26.13 -17.98 19.82
C VAL A 411 26.98 -16.73 20.01
N ARG A 412 26.36 -15.63 20.43
CA ARG A 412 27.07 -14.36 20.66
C ARG A 412 28.13 -14.49 21.75
N ASP A 413 27.82 -15.21 22.83
CA ASP A 413 28.73 -15.39 23.96
C ASP A 413 29.86 -16.39 23.66
N PHE A 414 29.69 -17.28 22.68
CA PHE A 414 30.78 -18.08 22.10
C PHE A 414 31.81 -17.19 21.40
N PHE A 415 31.40 -16.38 20.41
CA PHE A 415 32.34 -15.52 19.69
C PHE A 415 33.02 -14.48 20.61
N ARG A 416 32.32 -13.97 21.63
CA ARG A 416 32.95 -13.11 22.66
C ARG A 416 34.03 -13.83 23.46
N ARG A 417 33.81 -15.09 23.83
CA ARG A 417 34.81 -15.89 24.55
C ARG A 417 36.03 -16.16 23.68
N GLU A 418 35.83 -16.43 22.39
CA GLU A 418 36.93 -16.59 21.42
C GLU A 418 37.78 -15.32 21.33
N VAL A 419 37.17 -14.14 21.21
CA VAL A 419 37.91 -12.87 21.20
C VAL A 419 38.63 -12.62 22.52
N LYS A 420 37.98 -12.90 23.66
CA LYS A 420 38.57 -12.64 24.99
C LYS A 420 39.72 -13.59 25.32
N ARG A 421 39.62 -14.88 24.97
CA ARG A 421 40.62 -15.91 25.31
C ARG A 421 41.78 -15.95 24.32
N HIS A 422 41.49 -15.81 23.04
CA HIS A 422 42.46 -16.04 21.96
C HIS A 422 42.81 -14.77 21.19
N GLY A 423 42.18 -13.63 21.48
CA GLY A 423 42.41 -12.39 20.74
C GLY A 423 42.03 -12.48 19.26
N SER A 424 41.14 -13.41 18.90
CA SER A 424 40.90 -13.77 17.50
C SER A 424 40.31 -12.64 16.67
N SER A 425 40.96 -12.34 15.53
CA SER A 425 40.48 -11.36 14.54
C SER A 425 39.17 -11.81 13.90
N TRP A 426 39.06 -13.08 13.51
CA TRP A 426 37.84 -13.66 12.95
C TRP A 426 36.65 -13.60 13.92
N GLY A 427 36.89 -13.76 15.23
CA GLY A 427 35.84 -13.65 16.25
C GLY A 427 35.28 -12.23 16.34
N LYS A 428 36.12 -11.20 16.16
CA LYS A 428 35.67 -9.80 16.10
C LYS A 428 34.83 -9.55 14.84
N GLU A 429 35.26 -10.04 13.69
CA GLU A 429 34.54 -9.91 12.43
C GLU A 429 33.16 -10.60 12.48
N MET A 430 33.08 -11.78 13.08
CA MET A 430 31.81 -12.47 13.30
C MET A 430 30.89 -11.69 14.25
N LEU A 431 31.41 -11.14 15.35
CA LEU A 431 30.61 -10.29 16.25
C LEU A 431 30.09 -9.03 15.56
N GLU A 432 30.89 -8.45 14.67
CA GLU A 432 30.47 -7.32 13.86
C GLU A 432 29.35 -7.72 12.89
N ALA A 433 29.49 -8.87 12.20
CA ALA A 433 28.44 -9.42 11.34
C ALA A 433 27.13 -9.71 12.10
N LEU A 434 27.20 -10.19 13.34
CA LEU A 434 26.03 -10.37 14.22
C LEU A 434 25.42 -9.05 14.73
N SER A 435 26.14 -7.94 14.61
CA SER A 435 25.70 -6.61 15.08
C SER A 435 25.12 -5.75 13.96
N ARG A 436 25.58 -5.96 12.71
CA ARG A 436 24.97 -5.36 11.52
C ARG A 436 23.58 -5.98 11.36
N ARG A 437 22.51 -5.23 11.67
CA ARG A 437 21.18 -5.60 11.17
C ARG A 437 21.35 -5.71 9.66
N VAL A 438 20.84 -6.80 9.07
CA VAL A 438 20.61 -6.84 7.62
C VAL A 438 19.70 -5.65 7.33
N GLU A 439 20.26 -4.57 6.79
CA GLU A 439 19.57 -3.31 6.46
C GLU A 439 18.67 -3.47 5.26
#